data_AF-G0P1B4-F1
#
_entry.id   AF-G0P1B4-F1
#
_cell.length_a   1.000
_cell.length_b   1.000
_cell.length_c   1.000
_cell.angle_alpha   90.00
_cell.angle_beta   90.00
_cell.angle_gamma   90.00
#
_symmetry.space_group_name_H-M   'P 1'
#
loop_
_entity.id
_entity.type
_entity.pdbx_description
1 polymer ?
#
loop_
_entity_poly.entity_id
_entity_poly.type
_entity_poly.pdbx_seq_one_letter_code
_entity_poly.pdbx_strand_id
1 'polypeptide(L)'
;MVVPDGYEVMRGRLLITVFSVPNYGRTGNNAAVLSLNEKLEVSYQTLNPAPQSSMYLYIPTIPLTADLNPSKAYEDKCMIKRLN
;
A
#
# COMPACT_ATOMS: atom_id res chain seq x y z
N MET A 1 -18.50 0.99 -1.16
CA MET A 1 -18.22 -0.15 -2.06
C MET A 1 -16.78 -0.55 -1.81
N VAL A 2 -16.52 -1.81 -1.45
CA VAL A 2 -15.14 -2.31 -1.27
C VAL A 2 -14.74 -3.03 -2.56
N VAL A 3 -13.50 -2.84 -2.97
CA VAL A 3 -12.97 -3.46 -4.19
C VAL A 3 -12.44 -4.86 -3.87
N PRO A 4 -12.97 -5.94 -4.47
CA PRO A 4 -12.64 -7.32 -4.08
C PRO A 4 -11.15 -7.66 -4.14
N ASP A 5 -10.43 -7.22 -5.18
CA ASP A 5 -9.01 -7.53 -5.37
C ASP A 5 -8.06 -6.50 -4.74
N GLY A 6 -8.61 -5.54 -4.00
CA GLY A 6 -7.85 -4.42 -3.45
C GLY A 6 -7.49 -3.35 -4.49
N TYR A 7 -7.77 -3.54 -5.78
CA TYR A 7 -7.68 -2.49 -6.79
C TYR A 7 -8.72 -2.66 -7.90
N GLU A 8 -9.16 -1.55 -8.50
CA GLU A 8 -10.11 -1.55 -9.61
C GLU A 8 -9.68 -0.50 -10.64
N VAL A 9 -9.57 -0.92 -11.90
CA VAL A 9 -9.24 -0.04 -13.02
C VAL A 9 -10.52 0.35 -13.75
N MET A 10 -10.82 1.64 -13.77
CA MET A 10 -12.08 2.19 -14.28
C MET A 10 -11.82 3.17 -15.44
N ARG A 11 -12.90 3.62 -16.08
CA ARG A 11 -12.88 4.73 -17.05
C ARG A 11 -11.83 4.54 -18.16
N GLY A 12 -11.75 3.34 -18.73
CA GLY A 12 -10.82 3.06 -19.84
C GLY A 12 -9.34 3.07 -19.44
N ARG A 13 -9.03 2.74 -18.17
CA ARG A 13 -7.69 2.77 -17.57
C ARG A 13 -7.17 4.17 -17.20
N LEU A 14 -8.08 5.12 -17.06
CA LEU A 14 -7.76 6.49 -16.62
C LEU A 14 -7.93 6.71 -15.11
N LEU A 15 -8.53 5.75 -14.40
CA LEU A 15 -8.74 5.82 -12.95
C LEU A 15 -8.42 4.46 -12.34
N ILE A 16 -7.63 4.46 -11.26
CA ILE A 16 -7.42 3.27 -10.44
C ILE A 16 -7.81 3.61 -9.00
N THR A 17 -8.71 2.82 -8.42
CA THR A 17 -8.98 2.84 -6.98
C THR A 17 -8.16 1.75 -6.32
N VAL A 18 -7.54 2.04 -5.18
CA VAL A 18 -6.67 1.09 -4.45
C VAL A 18 -7.07 1.05 -2.98
N PHE A 19 -7.19 -0.16 -2.43
CA PHE A 19 -7.42 -0.48 -1.03
C PHE A 19 -6.24 -1.31 -0.53
N SER A 20 -5.56 -0.82 0.51
CA SER A 20 -4.37 -1.47 1.08
C SER A 20 -4.64 -2.27 2.36
N VAL A 21 -5.90 -2.38 2.78
CA VAL A 21 -6.33 -3.14 3.96
C VAL A 21 -7.13 -4.36 3.53
N PRO A 22 -6.63 -5.59 3.77
CA PRO A 22 -7.40 -6.79 3.47
C PRO A 22 -8.51 -6.96 4.50
N ASN A 23 -9.62 -7.57 4.09
CA ASN A 23 -10.78 -7.87 4.91
C ASN A 23 -11.35 -6.66 5.68
N TYR A 24 -11.33 -5.48 5.07
CA TYR A 24 -11.86 -4.24 5.63
C TYR A 24 -13.31 -4.45 6.05
N GLY A 25 -13.62 -4.24 7.34
CA GLY A 25 -14.97 -4.42 7.86
C GLY A 25 -15.54 -5.84 7.71
N ARG A 26 -14.70 -6.88 7.65
CA ARG A 26 -15.10 -8.28 7.42
C ARG A 26 -15.71 -8.56 6.04
N THR A 27 -15.39 -7.73 5.04
CA THR A 27 -15.95 -7.87 3.68
C THR A 27 -15.27 -8.94 2.82
N GLY A 28 -14.14 -9.49 3.26
CA GLY A 28 -13.38 -10.51 2.51
C GLY A 28 -12.56 -9.97 1.35
N ASN A 29 -12.39 -8.66 1.20
CA ASN A 29 -11.56 -8.09 0.15
C ASN A 29 -10.07 -8.39 0.35
N ASN A 30 -9.33 -8.48 -0.75
CA ASN A 30 -7.88 -8.43 -0.75
C ASN A 30 -7.41 -6.98 -0.60
N ALA A 31 -6.15 -6.80 -0.22
CA ALA A 31 -5.44 -5.54 -0.36
C ALA A 31 -4.63 -5.53 -1.66
N ALA A 32 -4.28 -4.35 -2.15
CA ALA A 32 -3.31 -4.20 -3.22
C ALA A 32 -2.30 -3.08 -2.91
N VAL A 33 -1.11 -3.24 -3.45
CA VAL A 33 -0.07 -2.20 -3.56
C VAL A 33 0.18 -1.95 -5.03
N LEU A 34 0.17 -0.69 -5.44
CA LEU A 34 0.60 -0.27 -6.78
C LEU A 34 2.04 0.22 -6.72
N SER A 35 2.81 -0.19 -7.72
CA SER A 35 4.18 0.27 -7.94
C SER A 35 4.28 0.93 -9.30
N LEU A 36 5.03 2.03 -9.34
CA LEU A 36 5.35 2.76 -10.57
C LEU A 36 6.85 2.64 -10.83
N ASN A 37 7.24 2.36 -12.07
CA ASN A 37 8.63 2.43 -12.48
C ASN A 37 8.97 3.78 -13.13
N GLU A 38 10.25 3.96 -13.50
CA GLU A 38 10.75 5.20 -14.12
C GLU A 38 10.08 5.55 -15.45
N LYS A 39 9.45 4.57 -16.12
CA LYS A 39 8.69 4.76 -17.36
C LYS A 39 7.21 5.04 -17.12
N LEU A 40 6.79 5.24 -15.85
CA LEU A 40 5.40 5.39 -15.43
C LEU A 40 4.52 4.16 -15.70
N GLU A 41 5.13 2.99 -15.88
CA GLU A 41 4.37 1.74 -16.00
C GLU A 41 3.87 1.33 -14.61
N VAL A 42 2.60 0.95 -14.54
CA VAL A 42 1.93 0.52 -13.30
C VAL A 42 2.02 -1.00 -13.20
N SER A 43 2.55 -1.49 -12.09
CA SER A 43 2.41 -2.88 -11.65
C SER A 43 1.66 -2.95 -10.32
N TYR A 44 1.14 -4.12 -9.99
CA TYR A 44 0.38 -4.34 -8.77
C TYR A 44 0.76 -5.64 -8.07
N GLN A 45 0.64 -5.64 -6.75
CA GLN A 45 0.73 -6.84 -5.93
C GLN A 45 -0.53 -6.93 -5.07
N THR A 46 -1.25 -8.05 -5.17
CA THR A 46 -2.41 -8.34 -4.33
C THR A 46 -1.97 -9.09 -3.07
N LEU A 47 -2.48 -8.67 -1.92
CA LEU A 47 -2.28 -9.32 -0.63
C LEU A 47 -3.62 -9.91 -0.17
N ASN A 48 -3.70 -11.23 -0.13
CA ASN A 48 -4.86 -11.93 0.38
C ASN A 48 -4.98 -11.75 1.92
N PRO A 49 -6.18 -11.84 2.50
CA PRO A 49 -6.35 -11.93 3.94
C PRO A 49 -5.52 -13.10 4.49
N ALA A 50 -4.44 -12.81 5.20
CA ALA A 50 -3.73 -13.83 5.94
C ALA A 50 -4.57 -14.21 7.19
N PRO A 51 -4.57 -15.48 7.62
CA PRO A 51 -5.02 -15.81 8.97
C PRO A 51 -4.21 -14.95 9.94
N GLN A 52 -4.89 -14.25 10.85
CA GLN A 52 -4.25 -13.36 11.81
C GLN A 52 -3.16 -14.15 12.55
N SER A 53 -1.89 -13.95 12.21
CA SER A 53 -0.84 -14.30 13.16
C SER A 53 -1.07 -13.35 14.34
N SER A 54 -1.16 -13.90 15.54
CA SER A 54 -1.41 -13.16 16.80
C SER A 54 -0.30 -12.16 17.16
N MET A 55 0.54 -11.81 16.20
CA MET A 55 1.65 -10.90 16.31
C MET A 55 1.47 -9.76 15.31
N TYR A 56 0.33 -9.08 15.38
CA TYR A 56 0.37 -7.65 15.11
C TYR A 56 1.28 -7.07 16.20
N LEU A 57 2.57 -6.95 15.90
CA LEU A 57 3.37 -5.94 16.56
C LEU A 57 2.55 -4.67 16.42
N TYR A 58 2.04 -4.17 17.55
CA TYR A 58 1.51 -2.83 17.62
C TYR A 58 2.69 -1.93 17.25
N ILE A 59 2.82 -1.66 15.96
CA ILE A 59 3.68 -0.61 15.44
C ILE A 59 2.78 0.61 15.60
N PRO A 60 2.98 1.44 16.64
CA PRO A 60 2.23 2.68 16.76
C PRO A 60 2.38 3.39 15.42
N THR A 61 1.25 3.73 14.81
CA THR A 61 1.24 4.56 13.60
C THR A 61 2.01 5.82 13.97
N ILE A 62 3.22 5.96 13.43
CA ILE A 62 3.96 7.21 13.53
C ILE A 62 3.01 8.23 12.91
N PRO A 63 2.57 9.26 13.64
CA PRO A 63 1.68 10.25 13.06
C PRO A 63 2.32 10.73 11.77
N LEU A 64 1.56 10.67 10.67
CA LEU A 64 1.97 11.17 9.36
C LEU A 64 1.98 12.71 9.39
N THR A 65 2.55 13.33 10.42
CA THR A 65 3.02 14.69 10.29
C THR A 65 4.12 14.62 9.25
N ALA A 66 3.95 15.31 8.13
CA ALA A 66 5.03 15.43 7.17
C ALA A 66 6.24 15.99 7.92
N ASP A 67 7.27 15.17 8.15
CA ASP A 67 8.55 15.68 8.63
C ASP A 67 9.15 16.43 7.44
N LEU A 68 9.00 17.76 7.44
CA LEU A 68 9.51 18.62 6.37
C LEU A 68 11.04 18.70 6.38
N ASN A 69 11.73 17.99 7.28
CA ASN A 69 13.17 17.89 7.30
C ASN A 69 13.69 17.06 6.11
N PRO A 70 14.41 17.68 5.16
CA PRO A 70 14.88 16.98 3.97
C PRO A 70 15.94 15.90 4.25
N SER A 71 16.66 15.97 5.38
CA SER A 71 17.63 14.94 5.78
C SER A 71 16.93 13.62 6.13
N LYS A 72 15.86 13.69 6.91
CA LYS A 72 15.11 12.48 7.29
C LYS A 72 14.38 11.87 6.11
N ALA A 73 13.80 12.70 5.23
CA ALA A 73 13.21 12.22 3.98
C ALA A 73 14.25 11.51 3.09
N TYR A 74 15.50 12.00 3.06
CA TYR A 74 16.60 11.36 2.35
C TYR A 74 17.02 10.02 2.98
N GLU A 75 17.08 9.95 4.32
CA GLU A 75 17.36 8.72 5.07
C GLU A 75 16.28 7.65 4.82
N ASP A 76 14.99 8.01 4.93
CA ASP A 76 13.86 7.12 4.65
C ASP A 76 13.94 6.56 3.22
N LYS A 77 14.22 7.43 2.24
CA LYS A 77 14.43 7.04 0.85
C LYS A 77 15.61 6.07 0.70
N CYS A 78 16.70 6.27 1.43
CA CYS A 78 17.87 5.38 1.39
C CYS A 78 17.57 4.02 2.02
N MET A 79 16.80 3.97 3.11
CA MET A 79 16.39 2.73 3.78
C MET A 79 15.47 1.89 2.90
N ILE A 80 14.49 2.52 2.25
CA ILE A 80 13.57 1.85 1.32
C ILE A 80 14.33 1.29 0.10
N LYS A 81 15.32 2.01 -0.42
CA LYS A 81 16.12 1.58 -1.58
C LYS A 81 17.13 0.47 -1.27
N ARG A 82 17.41 0.19 0.00
CA ARG A 82 18.43 -0.80 0.41
C ARG A 82 17.95 -2.25 0.39
N LEU A 83 16.69 -2.48 0.04
CA LEU A 83 16.06 -3.80 -0.07
C LEU A 83 16.05 -4.37 -1.49
N ASN A 84 16.78 -3.75 -2.43
CA ASN A 84 16.98 -4.26 -3.79
C ASN A 84 18.44 -4.63 -4.03
#